data_AF-A0A382F7W0-F1
#
_entry.id   AF-A0A382F7W0-F1
#
_cell.length_a   1.000
_cell.length_b   1.000
_cell.length_c   1.000
_cell.angle_alpha   90.00
_cell.angle_beta   90.00
_cell.angle_gamma   90.00
#
_symmetry.space_group_name_H-M   'P 1'
#
loop_
_entity.id
_entity.type
_entity.pdbx_description
1 polymer ?
#
loop_
_entity_poly.entity_id
_entity_poly.type
_entity_poly.pdbx_seq_one_letter_code
_entity_poly.pdbx_strand_id
1 'polypeptide(L)' 'MLNIPVPMRDGVNLSADIWLPPSSQGNGPWPALLLRTIYDNQEARYIGWAREFTNRGYAVIMQDCR' A
#
# COMPACT_ATOMS: atom_id res chain seq x y z
N MET A 1 -1.54 0.91 7.64
CA MET A 1 -1.19 -0.39 8.23
C MET A 1 0.12 -0.83 7.61
N LEU A 2 1.10 -1.25 8.39
CA LEU A 2 2.46 -1.53 7.90
C LEU A 2 2.78 -3.02 8.01
N ASN A 3 3.63 -3.52 7.11
CA ASN A 3 4.14 -4.90 7.07
C ASN A 3 3.03 -5.98 7.15
N ILE A 4 1.98 -5.82 6.33
CA ILE A 4 0.91 -6.80 6.22
C ILE A 4 1.41 -7.98 5.37
N PRO A 5 1.44 -9.22 5.91
CA PRO A 5 1.87 -10.39 5.15
C PRO A 5 0.81 -10.78 4.12
N VAL A 6 1.22 -10.85 2.85
CA VAL A 6 0.35 -11.27 1.74
C VAL A 6 0.81 -12.65 1.26
N PRO A 7 0.04 -13.73 1.51
CA PRO A 7 0.43 -15.08 1.12
C PRO A 7 0.36 -15.29 -0.38
N MET A 8 1.45 -15.78 -0.97
CA MET A 8 1.53 -16.19 -2.37
C MET A 8 1.13 -17.67 -2.54
N ARG A 9 0.94 -18.09 -3.80
CA ARG A 9 0.53 -19.47 -4.14
C ARG A 9 1.47 -20.57 -3.64
N ASP A 10 2.73 -20.22 -3.38
CA ASP A 10 3.79 -21.12 -2.92
C ASP A 10 4.02 -21.04 -1.40
N GLY A 11 3.15 -20.32 -0.68
CA GLY A 11 3.20 -20.18 0.78
C GLY A 11 4.15 -19.10 1.29
N VAL A 12 4.89 -18.40 0.43
CA VAL A 12 5.72 -17.26 0.86
C VAL A 12 4.87 -16.02 1.05
N ASN A 13 5.12 -15.28 2.13
CA ASN A 13 4.46 -14.01 2.42
C ASN A 13 5.30 -12.85 1.89
N LEU A 14 4.68 -11.97 1.10
CA LEU A 14 5.27 -10.68 0.73
C LEU A 14 4.81 -9.59 1.71
N SER A 15 5.72 -8.70 2.11
CA SER A 15 5.44 -7.53 2.94
C SER A 15 4.67 -6.49 2.13
N ALA A 16 3.55 -5.98 2.69
CA ALA A 16 2.79 -4.90 2.10
C ALA A 16 2.41 -3.81 3.11
N ASP A 17 2.69 -2.56 2.77
CA ASP A 17 2.20 -1.39 3.47
C ASP A 17 0.91 -0.90 2.81
N ILE A 18 -0.14 -0.75 3.60
CA ILE A 18 -1.48 -0.37 3.15
C ILE A 18 -1.84 1.01 3.72
N TRP A 19 -2.02 1.96 2.82
CA TRP A 19 -2.42 3.33 3.12
C TRP A 19 -3.86 3.54 2.63
N LEU A 20 -4.74 3.94 3.55
CA LEU A 20 -6.15 4.18 3.24
C LEU A 20 -6.45 5.68 3.23
N PRO A 21 -7.44 6.12 2.45
CA PRO A 21 -7.96 7.48 2.55
C PRO A 21 -8.37 7.84 3.99
N PRO A 22 -8.33 9.13 4.36
CA PRO A 22 -8.76 9.57 5.68
C PRO A 22 -10.25 9.24 5.90
N SER A 23 -10.63 8.99 7.15
CA SER A 23 -12.01 8.60 7.52
C SER A 23 -13.08 9.62 7.13
N SER A 24 -12.70 10.89 6.92
CA SER A 24 -13.58 11.93 6.38
C SER A 24 -14.06 11.64 4.95
N GLN A 25 -13.38 10.74 4.22
CA GLN A 25 -13.77 10.28 2.88
C GLN A 25 -14.53 8.93 2.92
N GLY A 26 -15.08 8.57 4.08
CA GLY A 26 -15.87 7.35 4.27
C GLY A 26 -15.04 6.13 4.62
N ASN A 27 -15.67 4.95 4.57
CA ASN A 27 -15.08 3.66 4.97
C ASN A 27 -14.83 2.72 3.79
N GLY A 28 -14.84 3.24 2.56
CA GLY A 28 -14.66 2.48 1.33
C GLY A 28 -15.94 1.80 0.82
N PRO A 29 -15.85 0.96 -0.22
CA PRO A 29 -14.61 0.57 -0.92
C PRO A 29 -13.99 1.74 -1.70
N TRP A 30 -12.66 1.75 -1.78
CA TRP A 30 -11.90 2.76 -2.53
C TRP A 30 -11.26 2.12 -3.77
N PRO A 31 -11.04 2.89 -4.85
CA PRO A 31 -10.15 2.45 -5.92
C PRO A 31 -8.74 2.23 -5.36
N ALA A 32 -8.08 1.16 -5.80
CA ALA A 32 -6.77 0.75 -5.28
C ALA A 32 -5.64 0.99 -6.29
N LEU A 33 -4.51 1.50 -5.81
CA LEU A 33 -3.25 1.60 -6.53
C LEU A 33 -2.23 0.65 -5.91
N LEU A 34 -1.64 -0.23 -6.71
CA LEU A 34 -0.59 -1.16 -6.28
C LEU A 34 0.75 -0.75 -6.85
N LEU A 35 1.73 -0.56 -5.97
CA LEU A 35 3.14 -0.41 -6.29
C LEU A 35 3.90 -1.64 -5.82
N ARG A 36 4.70 -2.24 -6.70
CA ARG A 36 5.63 -3.33 -6.35
C ARG A 36 7.06 -2.84 -6.56
N THR A 37 7.92 -3.07 -5.58
CA THR A 37 9.26 -2.49 -5.57
C THR A 37 10.30 -3.51 -5.13
N ILE A 38 11.44 -3.57 -5.83
CA ILE A 38 12.65 -4.30 -5.40
C ILE A 38 13.53 -3.47 -4.44
N TYR A 39 13.06 -2.27 -4.11
CA TYR A 39 13.57 -1.39 -3.07
C TYR A 39 12.57 -1.36 -1.91
N ASP A 40 13.03 -1.02 -0.72
CA ASP A 40 12.22 -0.95 0.51
C ASP A 40 10.87 -0.23 0.28
N ASN A 41 9.75 -0.87 0.65
CA ASN A 41 8.41 -0.31 0.55
C ASN A 41 8.18 0.94 1.43
N GLN A 42 9.13 1.27 2.31
CA GLN A 42 9.18 2.49 3.12
C GLN A 42 10.12 3.58 2.59
N GLU A 43 10.65 3.43 1.36
CA GLU A 43 11.41 4.50 0.70
C GLU A 43 10.62 5.83 0.70
N ALA A 44 11.29 6.92 1.06
CA ALA A 44 10.64 8.20 1.35
C ALA A 44 9.80 8.73 0.17
N ARG A 45 10.24 8.47 -1.07
CA ARG A 45 9.50 8.85 -2.28
C ARG A 45 8.14 8.17 -2.38
N TYR A 46 8.04 6.90 -1.96
CA TYR A 46 6.80 6.14 -2.01
C TYR A 46 5.83 6.59 -0.92
N ILE A 47 6.34 6.89 0.28
CA ILE A 47 5.54 7.50 1.35
C ILE A 47 4.93 8.83 0.89
N GLY A 48 5.72 9.65 0.18
CA GLY A 48 5.24 10.89 -0.44
C GLY A 48 4.07 10.65 -1.38
N TRP A 49 4.21 9.71 -2.32
CA TRP A 49 3.14 9.34 -3.26
C TRP A 49 1.90 8.77 -2.54
N ALA A 50 2.09 7.89 -1.56
CA ALA A 50 1.00 7.28 -0.81
C ALA A 50 0.12 8.36 -0.16
N ARG A 51 0.72 9.37 0.47
CA ARG A 51 -0.01 10.51 1.07
C ARG A 51 -0.80 11.31 0.03
N GLU A 52 -0.19 11.62 -1.11
CA GLU A 52 -0.84 12.38 -2.17
C GLU A 52 -2.06 11.64 -2.73
N PHE A 53 -1.95 10.34 -2.96
CA PHE A 53 -3.03 9.54 -3.53
C PHE A 53 -4.12 9.18 -2.52
N THR A 54 -3.79 8.91 -1.25
CA THR A 54 -4.81 8.67 -0.21
C THR A 54 -5.65 9.91 0.06
N ASN A 55 -5.05 11.10 0.03
CA ASN A 55 -5.78 12.36 0.12
C ASN A 55 -6.76 12.58 -1.06
N ARG A 56 -6.54 11.90 -2.19
CA ARG A 56 -7.41 11.94 -3.38
C ARG A 56 -8.40 10.77 -3.45
N GLY A 57 -8.53 9.98 -2.38
CA GLY A 57 -9.53 8.92 -2.26
C GLY A 57 -9.09 7.55 -2.79
N TYR A 58 -7.79 7.33 -3.01
CA TYR A 58 -7.26 6.02 -3.41
C TYR A 58 -6.70 5.24 -2.21
N ALA A 59 -7.00 3.95 -2.12
CA ALA A 59 -6.20 3.04 -1.29
C ALA A 59 -4.87 2.76 -2.01
N VAL A 60 -3.75 2.88 -1.31
CA VAL A 60 -2.42 2.65 -1.87
C VAL A 60 -1.76 1.48 -1.16
N ILE A 61 -1.30 0.50 -1.95
CA ILE A 61 -0.62 -0.70 -1.47
C ILE A 61 0.80 -0.67 -2.01
N MET A 62 1.79 -0.71 -1.12
CA MET A 62 3.21 -0.77 -1.47
C MET A 62 3.76 -2.11 -1.02
N GLN A 63 4.15 -2.95 -1.97
CA GLN A 63 4.59 -4.31 -1.71
C GLN A 63 6.06 -4.51 -2.08
N ASP A 64 6.82 -5.12 -1.18
CA ASP A 64 8.17 -5.58 -1.49
C ASP A 64 8.10 -6.77 -2.47
N CYS A 65 8.91 -6.68 -3.52
CA CYS A 65 9.18 -7.82 -4.38
C CYS A 65 9.94 -8.90 -3.61
N ARG A 66 9.82 -10.13 -4.09
CA ARG A 66 10.56 -11.27 -3.56
C ARG A 66 12.05 -11.15 -3.85
#